data_AF-A0AAW2L051-F1
#
_entry.id   AF-A0AAW2L051-F1
#
_cell.length_a   1.000
_cell.length_b   1.000
_cell.length_c   1.000
_cell.angle_alpha   90.00
_cell.angle_beta   90.00
_cell.angle_gamma   90.00
#
_symmetry.space_group_name_H-M   'P 1'
#
loop_
_entity.id
_entity.type
_entity.pdbx_description
1 polymer ?
#
loop_
_entity_poly.entity_id
_entity_poly.type
_entity_poly.pdbx_seq_one_letter_code
_entity_poly.pdbx_strand_id
1 'polypeptide(L)'
;MVVQPHVAQPSAAQRERPEKFSSNDFKRWHRKMLFLSEEAPVVSEGETDIQKRVAMDVWGHGDFLCRNYILNGLSDTLHNVYSSAKTTRALWESLEKKYKTDDASLKKFIVGKFLEYKMVDSKTVMNQVQEFQMILHVLHAEEMKLSESFQVAAIIENLPPPWRDFKNYLKHKRKNMGLDDLIVRLRIEEDNRLSEMKSEKLQIEAKANLME
;
A
#
# COMPACT_ATOMS: atom_id res chain seq x y z
N MET A 1 -49.71 -4.56 -24.33
CA MET A 1 -48.48 -5.38 -24.24
C MET A 1 -47.45 -4.54 -23.51
N VAL A 2 -47.15 -4.88 -22.25
CA VAL A 2 -46.19 -4.13 -21.43
C VAL A 2 -44.83 -4.79 -21.61
N VAL A 3 -43.88 -4.05 -22.16
CA VAL A 3 -42.50 -4.50 -22.38
C VAL A 3 -41.77 -4.47 -21.02
N GLN A 4 -41.34 -5.63 -20.54
CA GLN A 4 -40.46 -5.72 -19.37
C GLN A 4 -39.05 -5.21 -19.72
N PRO A 5 -38.38 -4.44 -18.84
CA PRO A 5 -37.00 -4.08 -19.06
C PRO A 5 -36.11 -5.29 -18.76
N HIS A 6 -35.35 -5.72 -19.77
CA HIS A 6 -34.29 -6.71 -19.61
C HIS A 6 -33.21 -6.10 -18.72
N VAL A 7 -33.15 -6.53 -17.46
CA VAL A 7 -31.97 -6.28 -16.62
C VAL A 7 -30.82 -7.04 -17.28
N ALA A 8 -29.85 -6.30 -17.81
CA ALA A 8 -28.61 -6.90 -18.29
C ALA A 8 -27.93 -7.56 -17.09
N GLN A 9 -27.86 -8.90 -17.10
CA GLN A 9 -26.96 -9.60 -16.20
C GLN A 9 -25.53 -9.11 -16.52
N PRO A 10 -24.70 -8.78 -15.51
CA PRO A 10 -23.30 -8.52 -15.76
C PRO A 10 -22.73 -9.78 -16.40
N SER A 11 -22.27 -9.65 -17.64
CA SER A 11 -21.43 -10.64 -18.29
C SER A 11 -20.34 -11.06 -17.29
N ALA A 12 -20.18 -12.37 -17.11
CA ALA A 12 -19.07 -12.98 -16.40
C ALA A 12 -17.77 -12.61 -17.12
N ALA A 13 -17.34 -11.36 -16.97
CA ALA A 13 -16.05 -10.87 -17.38
C ALA A 13 -15.02 -11.68 -16.60
N GLN A 14 -14.47 -12.69 -17.28
CA GLN A 14 -13.20 -13.36 -17.03
C GLN A 14 -12.67 -13.10 -15.62
N ARG A 15 -13.20 -13.83 -14.62
CA ARG A 15 -12.42 -14.09 -13.41
C ARG A 15 -11.24 -14.92 -13.87
N GLU A 16 -10.14 -14.27 -14.27
CA GLU A 16 -8.88 -14.95 -14.53
C GLU A 16 -8.60 -15.84 -13.33
N ARG A 17 -8.63 -17.16 -13.55
CA ARG A 17 -8.31 -18.11 -12.49
C ARG A 17 -6.85 -17.84 -12.11
N PRO A 18 -6.54 -17.49 -10.85
CA PRO A 18 -5.17 -17.23 -10.46
C PRO A 18 -4.31 -18.46 -10.77
N GLU A 19 -3.09 -18.22 -11.26
CA GLU A 19 -2.11 -19.27 -11.54
C GLU A 19 -1.91 -20.17 -10.31
N LYS A 20 -1.77 -21.48 -10.54
CA LYS A 20 -1.59 -22.47 -9.47
C LYS A 20 -0.28 -22.21 -8.72
N PHE A 21 -0.34 -22.19 -7.39
CA PHE A 21 0.84 -22.06 -6.52
C PHE A 21 1.63 -23.37 -6.44
N SER A 22 2.93 -23.31 -6.71
CA SER A 22 3.82 -24.48 -6.70
C SER A 22 4.92 -24.45 -5.63
N SER A 23 5.30 -23.26 -5.11
CA SER A 23 6.19 -23.06 -3.93
C SER A 23 6.75 -21.64 -3.86
N ASN A 24 6.93 -20.97 -5.00
CA ASN A 24 7.53 -19.64 -5.10
C ASN A 24 6.48 -18.52 -5.10
N ASP A 25 6.91 -17.31 -4.74
CA ASP A 25 6.09 -16.10 -4.74
C ASP A 25 4.80 -16.20 -3.91
N PHE A 26 4.86 -16.90 -2.78
CA PHE A 26 3.73 -17.07 -1.87
C PHE A 26 3.10 -15.73 -1.49
N LYS A 27 3.88 -14.67 -1.22
CA LYS A 27 3.37 -13.31 -0.97
C LYS A 27 2.51 -12.77 -2.13
N ARG A 28 2.88 -13.02 -3.39
CA ARG A 28 2.11 -12.58 -4.56
C ARG A 28 0.84 -13.40 -4.73
N TRP A 29 0.94 -14.72 -4.61
CA TRP A 29 -0.19 -15.62 -4.71
C TRP A 29 -1.21 -15.39 -3.58
N HIS A 30 -0.73 -15.28 -2.34
CA HIS A 30 -1.53 -14.98 -1.14
C HIS A 30 -2.36 -13.70 -1.30
N ARG A 31 -1.75 -12.60 -1.78
CA ARG A 31 -2.48 -11.35 -2.08
C ARG A 31 -3.58 -11.51 -3.15
N LYS A 32 -3.33 -12.31 -4.19
CA LYS A 32 -4.34 -12.61 -5.22
C LYS A 32 -5.50 -13.42 -4.64
N MET A 33 -5.24 -14.29 -3.67
CA MET A 33 -6.26 -15.12 -3.04
C MET A 33 -7.04 -14.36 -1.94
N LEU A 34 -6.44 -13.36 -1.28
CA LEU A 34 -7.05 -12.57 -0.20
C LEU A 34 -8.27 -11.76 -0.65
N PHE A 35 -8.33 -11.32 -1.91
CA PHE A 35 -9.46 -10.55 -2.47
C PHE A 35 -10.80 -11.32 -2.45
N LEU A 36 -10.78 -12.63 -2.17
CA LEU A 36 -11.93 -13.52 -2.27
C LEU A 36 -12.36 -14.12 -0.93
N SER A 37 -11.71 -13.76 0.17
CA SER A 37 -12.03 -14.24 1.52
C SER A 37 -12.78 -13.15 2.29
N GLU A 38 -14.11 -13.11 2.16
CA GLU A 38 -14.98 -12.33 3.05
C GLU A 38 -14.93 -12.91 4.49
N GLU A 39 -14.90 -12.04 5.50
CA GLU A 39 -14.89 -12.46 6.91
C GLU A 39 -16.25 -13.04 7.33
N ALA A 40 -16.21 -13.98 8.29
CA ALA A 40 -17.40 -14.62 8.83
C ALA A 40 -18.31 -13.60 9.56
N PRO A 41 -19.65 -13.71 9.42
CA PRO A 41 -20.57 -12.85 10.14
C PRO A 41 -20.49 -13.11 11.66
N VAL A 42 -20.45 -12.03 12.45
CA VAL A 42 -20.45 -12.08 13.92
C VAL A 42 -21.86 -12.36 14.42
N VAL A 43 -22.06 -13.51 15.06
CA VAL A 43 -23.32 -13.87 15.72
C VAL A 43 -23.43 -13.13 17.06
N SER A 44 -24.57 -12.46 17.30
CA SER A 44 -24.81 -11.63 18.50
C SER A 44 -25.52 -12.40 19.63
N GLU A 45 -25.31 -11.99 20.89
CA GLU A 45 -25.71 -12.70 22.12
C GLU A 45 -27.23 -12.91 22.36
N GLY A 46 -28.10 -12.57 21.39
CA GLY A 46 -29.56 -12.68 21.50
C GLY A 46 -30.23 -13.80 20.68
N GLU A 47 -29.48 -14.62 19.94
CA GLU A 47 -30.06 -15.54 18.94
C GLU A 47 -30.64 -16.85 19.50
N THR A 48 -31.78 -17.26 18.94
CA THR A 48 -32.49 -18.53 19.24
C THR A 48 -31.74 -19.77 18.72
N ASP A 49 -32.01 -20.96 19.27
CA ASP A 49 -31.32 -22.22 18.88
C ASP A 49 -31.39 -22.54 17.37
N ILE A 50 -32.50 -22.13 16.73
CA ILE A 50 -32.73 -22.29 15.29
C ILE A 50 -31.83 -21.33 14.49
N GLN A 51 -31.69 -20.08 14.92
CA GLN A 51 -30.82 -19.09 14.27
C GLN A 51 -29.35 -19.50 14.36
N LYS A 52 -28.93 -20.06 15.51
CA LYS A 52 -27.57 -20.61 15.69
C LYS A 52 -27.26 -21.77 14.74
N ARG A 53 -28.22 -22.68 14.52
CA ARG A 53 -28.06 -23.77 13.54
C ARG A 53 -27.98 -23.27 12.11
N VAL A 54 -28.86 -22.35 11.72
CA VAL A 54 -28.85 -21.76 10.37
C VAL A 54 -27.55 -20.99 10.11
N ALA A 55 -27.08 -20.20 11.08
CA ALA A 55 -25.81 -19.50 10.99
C ALA A 55 -24.61 -20.47 10.88
N MET A 56 -24.63 -21.58 11.62
CA MET A 56 -23.60 -22.61 11.58
C MET A 56 -23.57 -23.34 10.23
N ASP A 57 -24.72 -23.67 9.64
CA ASP A 57 -24.81 -24.30 8.32
C ASP A 57 -24.37 -23.36 7.19
N VAL A 58 -24.79 -22.09 7.23
CA VAL A 58 -24.35 -21.05 6.27
C VAL A 58 -22.83 -20.84 6.37
N TRP A 59 -22.30 -20.79 7.59
CA TRP A 59 -20.87 -20.68 7.84
C TRP A 59 -20.10 -21.91 7.36
N GLY A 60 -20.60 -23.12 7.63
CA GLY A 60 -19.99 -24.37 7.17
C GLY A 60 -19.96 -24.48 5.65
N HIS A 61 -21.00 -24.00 4.96
CA HIS A 61 -21.02 -23.91 3.51
C HIS A 61 -19.99 -22.90 2.97
N GLY A 62 -19.91 -21.71 3.59
CA GLY A 62 -18.90 -20.70 3.25
C GLY A 62 -17.47 -21.19 3.46
N ASP A 63 -17.20 -21.86 4.58
CA ASP A 63 -15.90 -22.47 4.88
C ASP A 63 -15.54 -23.57 3.87
N PHE A 64 -16.50 -24.42 3.51
CA PHE A 64 -16.28 -25.44 2.49
C PHE A 64 -15.91 -24.81 1.14
N LEU A 65 -16.63 -23.77 0.70
CA LEU A 65 -16.35 -23.07 -0.56
C LEU A 65 -14.97 -22.41 -0.55
N CYS A 66 -14.64 -21.67 0.51
CA CYS A 66 -13.34 -21.01 0.65
C CYS A 66 -12.19 -22.02 0.65
N ARG A 67 -12.33 -23.12 1.40
CA ARG A 67 -11.34 -24.19 1.43
C ARG A 67 -11.12 -24.81 0.05
N ASN A 68 -12.20 -25.17 -0.66
CA ASN A 68 -12.09 -25.73 -2.01
C ASN A 68 -11.46 -24.73 -2.98
N TYR A 69 -11.74 -23.44 -2.82
CA TYR A 69 -11.15 -22.40 -3.65
C TYR A 69 -9.63 -22.31 -3.45
N ILE A 70 -9.17 -22.26 -2.19
CA ILE A 70 -7.74 -22.26 -1.85
C ILE A 70 -7.06 -23.51 -2.42
N LEU A 71 -7.64 -24.69 -2.17
CA LEU A 71 -7.13 -25.96 -2.68
C LEU A 71 -7.01 -25.98 -4.21
N ASN A 72 -8.00 -25.46 -4.93
CA ASN A 72 -7.99 -25.34 -6.39
C ASN A 72 -6.97 -24.34 -6.94
N GLY A 73 -6.47 -23.43 -6.10
CA GLY A 73 -5.38 -22.51 -6.39
C GLY A 73 -3.99 -23.10 -6.13
N LEU A 74 -3.90 -24.30 -5.56
CA LEU A 74 -2.64 -25.03 -5.36
C LEU A 74 -2.30 -25.90 -6.56
N SER A 75 -1.01 -26.18 -6.75
CA SER A 75 -0.54 -27.28 -7.61
C SER A 75 -1.03 -28.62 -7.07
N ASP A 76 -1.13 -29.63 -7.94
CA ASP A 76 -1.72 -30.93 -7.57
C ASP A 76 -0.94 -31.62 -6.44
N THR A 77 0.38 -31.43 -6.40
CA THR A 77 1.24 -31.91 -5.30
C THR A 77 0.87 -31.25 -3.97
N LEU A 78 0.71 -29.92 -3.95
CA LEU A 78 0.35 -29.19 -2.72
C LEU A 78 -1.10 -29.44 -2.32
N HIS A 79 -2.00 -29.53 -3.29
CA HIS A 79 -3.39 -29.92 -3.05
C HIS A 79 -3.46 -31.21 -2.24
N ASN A 80 -2.73 -32.25 -2.64
CA ASN A 80 -2.74 -33.54 -1.95
C ASN A 80 -2.19 -33.48 -0.53
N VAL A 81 -1.19 -32.63 -0.28
CA VAL A 81 -0.60 -32.43 1.06
C VAL A 81 -1.58 -31.70 1.99
N TYR A 82 -2.35 -30.76 1.46
CA TYR A 82 -3.17 -29.83 2.25
C TYR A 82 -4.67 -30.17 2.26
N SER A 83 -5.13 -31.14 1.45
CA SER A 83 -6.54 -31.53 1.31
C SER A 83 -7.19 -32.04 2.61
N SER A 84 -6.38 -32.54 3.55
CA SER A 84 -6.85 -33.03 4.85
C SER A 84 -7.21 -31.92 5.84
N ALA A 85 -6.99 -30.65 5.52
CA ALA A 85 -7.32 -29.53 6.39
C ALA A 85 -8.83 -29.42 6.63
N LYS A 86 -9.25 -29.44 7.89
CA LYS A 86 -10.68 -29.49 8.26
C LYS A 86 -11.41 -28.17 8.09
N THR A 87 -10.70 -27.04 8.11
CA THR A 87 -11.27 -25.70 7.96
C THR A 87 -10.41 -24.84 7.05
N THR A 88 -11.01 -23.80 6.46
CA THR A 88 -10.28 -22.78 5.68
C THR A 88 -9.17 -22.15 6.49
N ARG A 89 -9.46 -21.83 7.77
CA ARG A 89 -8.47 -21.25 8.69
C ARG A 89 -7.27 -22.17 8.91
N ALA A 90 -7.49 -23.45 9.21
CA ALA A 90 -6.40 -24.40 9.43
C ALA A 90 -5.55 -24.60 8.17
N LEU A 91 -6.20 -24.62 6.99
CA LEU A 91 -5.51 -24.65 5.70
C LEU A 91 -4.64 -23.41 5.49
N TRP A 92 -5.22 -22.24 5.70
CA TRP A 92 -4.56 -20.95 5.51
C TRP A 92 -3.37 -20.76 6.45
N GLU A 93 -3.55 -21.03 7.76
CA GLU A 93 -2.47 -20.99 8.76
C GLU A 93 -1.32 -21.94 8.42
N SER A 94 -1.63 -23.14 7.89
CA SER A 94 -0.61 -24.13 7.51
C SER A 94 0.17 -23.71 6.26
N LEU A 95 -0.46 -23.02 5.32
CA LEU A 95 0.18 -22.43 4.15
C LEU A 95 1.07 -21.25 4.56
N GLU A 96 0.56 -20.33 5.38
CA GLU A 96 1.34 -19.23 5.92
C GLU A 96 2.54 -19.73 6.70
N LYS A 97 2.36 -20.67 7.63
CA LYS A 97 3.48 -21.21 8.43
C LYS A 97 4.61 -21.79 7.58
N LYS A 98 4.30 -22.43 6.43
CA LYS A 98 5.30 -23.09 5.59
C LYS A 98 5.95 -22.15 4.56
N TYR A 99 5.19 -21.22 3.99
CA TYR A 99 5.62 -20.43 2.83
C TYR A 99 5.70 -18.93 3.09
N LYS A 100 5.17 -18.43 4.22
CA LYS A 100 5.42 -17.06 4.67
C LYS A 100 6.85 -17.00 5.18
N THR A 101 7.78 -16.71 4.29
CA THR A 101 9.12 -16.28 4.69
C THR A 101 8.97 -14.89 5.28
N ASP A 102 9.16 -14.79 6.59
CA ASP A 102 9.34 -13.48 7.23
C ASP A 102 10.69 -12.97 6.75
N ASP A 103 10.67 -12.12 5.73
CA ASP A 103 11.88 -11.49 5.22
C ASP A 103 12.27 -10.37 6.18
N ALA A 104 12.59 -10.75 7.41
CA ALA A 104 13.02 -9.85 8.47
C ALA A 104 14.27 -9.07 8.03
N SER A 105 15.08 -9.66 7.15
CA SER A 105 16.21 -9.02 6.50
C SER A 105 15.76 -7.89 5.58
N LEU A 106 14.77 -8.11 4.71
CA LEU A 106 14.21 -7.07 3.85
C LEU A 106 13.50 -5.97 4.66
N LYS A 107 12.69 -6.33 5.67
CA LYS A 107 12.03 -5.35 6.55
C LYS A 107 13.07 -4.45 7.24
N LYS A 108 14.12 -5.04 7.82
CA LYS A 108 15.24 -4.29 8.42
C LYS A 108 15.95 -3.42 7.40
N PHE A 109 16.18 -3.92 6.19
CA PHE A 109 16.82 -3.17 5.12
C PHE A 109 16.00 -1.96 4.66
N ILE A 110 14.68 -2.10 4.49
CA ILE A 110 13.81 -0.99 4.11
C ILE A 110 13.75 0.05 5.23
N VAL A 111 13.65 -0.39 6.49
CA VAL A 111 13.70 0.52 7.65
C VAL A 111 15.04 1.27 7.69
N GLY A 112 16.17 0.58 7.44
CA GLY A 112 17.47 1.22 7.29
C GLY A 112 17.48 2.29 6.21
N LYS A 113 17.00 1.95 5.00
CA LYS A 113 16.87 2.91 3.89
C LYS A 113 16.01 4.12 4.25
N PHE A 114 14.91 3.92 4.96
CA PHE A 114 14.05 5.01 5.40
C PHE A 114 14.76 5.95 6.39
N LEU A 115 15.45 5.39 7.39
CA LEU A 115 16.13 6.16 8.43
C LEU A 115 17.39 6.87 7.92
N GLU A 116 18.08 6.28 6.95
CA GLU A 116 19.30 6.84 6.36
C GLU A 116 19.04 7.82 5.22
N TYR A 117 17.81 7.86 4.69
CA TYR A 117 17.46 8.77 3.62
C TYR A 117 17.66 10.22 4.06
N LYS A 118 18.30 11.01 3.19
CA LYS A 118 18.49 12.46 3.34
C LYS A 118 18.43 13.10 1.96
N MET A 119 17.72 14.22 1.84
CA MET A 119 17.73 14.97 0.58
C MET A 119 19.09 15.65 0.39
N VAL A 120 19.55 15.68 -0.84
CA VAL A 120 20.79 16.30 -1.29
C VAL A 120 20.50 17.47 -2.23
N ASP A 121 21.38 18.46 -2.24
CA ASP A 121 21.23 19.68 -3.06
C ASP A 121 21.40 19.44 -4.57
N SER A 122 21.97 18.29 -4.96
CA SER A 122 22.26 17.96 -6.36
C SER A 122 21.03 17.48 -7.16
N LYS A 123 19.87 17.31 -6.51
CA LYS A 123 18.62 16.85 -7.13
C LYS A 123 17.50 17.81 -6.74
N THR A 124 16.46 17.89 -7.56
CA THR A 124 15.24 18.61 -7.20
C THR A 124 14.59 17.97 -5.96
N VAL A 125 13.97 18.77 -5.12
CA VAL A 125 13.17 18.30 -3.98
C VAL A 125 12.02 17.43 -4.48
N MET A 126 11.38 17.79 -5.59
CA MET A 126 10.26 17.00 -6.11
C MET A 126 10.65 15.58 -6.55
N ASN A 127 11.81 15.39 -7.19
CA ASN A 127 12.29 14.04 -7.51
C ASN A 127 12.59 13.24 -6.25
N GLN A 128 13.18 13.90 -5.25
CA GLN A 128 13.53 13.26 -3.98
C GLN A 128 12.30 12.97 -3.11
N VAL A 129 11.22 13.73 -3.22
CA VAL A 129 9.93 13.42 -2.60
C VAL A 129 9.33 12.15 -3.21
N GLN A 130 9.41 11.98 -4.54
CA GLN A 130 8.96 10.75 -5.19
C GLN A 130 9.81 9.53 -4.75
N GLU A 131 11.14 9.68 -4.69
CA GLU A 131 12.04 8.66 -4.15
C GLU A 131 11.65 8.26 -2.71
N PHE A 132 11.33 9.23 -1.86
CA PHE A 132 10.88 8.98 -0.49
C PHE A 132 9.50 8.31 -0.43
N GLN A 133 8.55 8.72 -1.27
CA GLN A 133 7.24 8.10 -1.38
C GLN A 133 7.33 6.62 -1.83
N MET A 134 8.30 6.27 -2.68
CA MET A 134 8.56 4.87 -3.02
C MET A 134 8.96 4.06 -1.78
N ILE A 135 9.84 4.60 -0.92
CA ILE A 135 10.24 3.92 0.34
C ILE A 135 9.03 3.73 1.24
N LEU A 136 8.20 4.76 1.43
CA LEU A 136 6.96 4.69 2.21
C LEU A 136 5.98 3.65 1.65
N HIS A 137 5.86 3.56 0.33
CA HIS A 137 5.02 2.55 -0.33
C HIS A 137 5.51 1.13 -0.06
N VAL A 138 6.83 0.90 -0.12
CA VAL A 138 7.42 -0.41 0.18
C VAL A 138 7.24 -0.77 1.67
N LEU A 139 7.41 0.19 2.58
CA LEU A 139 7.11 -0.02 4.02
C LEU A 139 5.66 -0.44 4.23
N HIS A 140 4.71 0.24 3.59
CA HIS A 140 3.30 -0.12 3.65
C HIS A 140 3.02 -1.52 3.08
N ALA A 141 3.66 -1.90 1.98
CA ALA A 141 3.52 -3.22 1.37
C ALA A 141 4.08 -4.35 2.24
N GLU A 142 5.00 -4.05 3.16
CA GLU A 142 5.53 -4.95 4.19
C GLU A 142 4.81 -4.80 5.54
N GLU A 143 3.59 -4.26 5.53
CA GLU A 143 2.70 -4.08 6.69
C GLU A 143 3.24 -3.12 7.77
N MET A 144 4.26 -2.32 7.45
CA MET A 144 4.86 -1.30 8.33
C MET A 144 4.31 0.10 8.01
N LYS A 145 2.98 0.24 7.96
CA LYS A 145 2.32 1.50 7.60
C LYS A 145 2.61 2.58 8.65
N LEU A 146 3.12 3.73 8.21
CA LEU A 146 3.32 4.92 9.04
C LEU A 146 2.10 5.83 8.96
N SER A 147 1.77 6.55 10.05
CA SER A 147 0.69 7.53 10.05
C SER A 147 0.99 8.67 9.06
N GLU A 148 -0.05 9.27 8.47
CA GLU A 148 0.12 10.37 7.52
C GLU A 148 0.87 11.56 8.15
N SER A 149 0.58 11.89 9.42
CA SER A 149 1.29 12.92 10.17
C SER A 149 2.79 12.64 10.30
N PHE A 150 3.17 11.38 10.49
CA PHE A 150 4.57 10.97 10.56
C PHE A 150 5.24 11.09 9.18
N GLN A 151 4.56 10.69 8.11
CA GLN A 151 5.08 10.82 6.73
C GLN A 151 5.32 12.30 6.37
N VAL A 152 4.37 13.17 6.68
CA VAL A 152 4.49 14.63 6.50
C VAL A 152 5.69 15.18 7.28
N ALA A 153 5.79 14.85 8.57
CA ALA A 153 6.91 15.28 9.39
C ALA A 153 8.26 14.77 8.85
N ALA A 154 8.32 13.51 8.42
CA ALA A 154 9.54 12.91 7.90
C ALA A 154 10.03 13.62 6.62
N ILE A 155 9.14 13.98 5.69
CA ILE A 155 9.51 14.75 4.49
C ILE A 155 10.01 16.15 4.87
N ILE A 156 9.30 16.84 5.78
CA ILE A 156 9.71 18.18 6.25
C ILE A 156 11.09 18.13 6.91
N GLU A 157 11.37 17.10 7.71
CA GLU A 157 12.67 16.96 8.35
C GLU A 157 13.80 16.69 7.35
N ASN A 158 13.48 16.00 6.26
CA ASN A 158 14.42 15.66 5.20
C ASN A 158 14.75 16.81 4.25
N LEU A 159 14.02 17.93 4.30
CA LEU A 159 14.28 19.06 3.41
C LEU A 159 15.74 19.54 3.51
N PRO A 160 16.38 19.84 2.36
CA PRO A 160 17.80 20.14 2.33
C PRO A 160 18.10 21.53 2.95
N PRO A 161 19.37 21.84 3.30
CA PRO A 161 19.74 23.08 3.97
C PRO A 161 19.22 24.37 3.32
N PRO A 162 19.22 24.53 1.97
CA PRO A 162 18.68 25.73 1.32
C PRO A 162 17.19 25.99 1.61
N TRP A 163 16.44 24.96 2.04
CA TRP A 163 15.01 25.03 2.34
C TRP A 163 14.71 25.29 3.82
N ARG A 164 15.72 25.62 4.64
CA ARG A 164 15.58 25.81 6.09
C ARG A 164 14.43 26.74 6.49
N ASP A 165 14.29 27.87 5.81
CA ASP A 165 13.30 28.88 6.20
C ASP A 165 11.88 28.41 5.85
N PHE A 166 11.72 27.75 4.69
CA PHE A 166 10.46 27.09 4.31
C PHE A 166 10.12 25.93 5.24
N LYS A 167 11.11 25.12 5.63
CA LYS A 167 10.97 24.05 6.64
C LYS A 167 10.44 24.62 7.96
N ASN A 168 10.98 25.73 8.44
CA ASN A 168 10.51 26.40 9.66
C ASN A 168 9.07 26.91 9.50
N TYR A 169 8.74 27.52 8.36
CA TYR A 169 7.37 27.93 8.05
C TYR A 169 6.38 26.75 8.14
N LEU A 170 6.73 25.59 7.57
CA LEU A 170 5.89 24.40 7.63
C LEU A 170 5.71 23.87 9.05
N LYS A 171 6.78 23.88 9.87
CA LYS A 171 6.73 23.44 11.29
C LYS A 171 5.81 24.29 12.17
N HIS A 172 5.75 25.59 11.93
CA HIS A 172 4.95 26.51 12.72
C HIS A 172 3.49 26.64 12.23
N LYS A 173 3.15 25.94 11.16
CA LYS A 173 1.82 26.00 10.57
C LYS A 173 0.80 25.29 11.45
N ARG A 174 -0.16 26.07 11.99
CA ARG A 174 -1.22 25.55 12.89
C ARG A 174 -2.25 24.67 12.21
N LYS A 175 -2.45 24.81 10.90
CA LYS A 175 -3.42 24.00 10.15
C LYS A 175 -2.81 22.64 9.85
N ASN A 176 -3.51 21.57 10.25
CA ASN A 176 -3.14 20.20 9.86
C ASN A 176 -3.01 20.11 8.34
N MET A 177 -1.89 19.54 7.90
CA MET A 177 -1.51 19.38 6.51
C MET A 177 -1.40 17.91 6.20
N GLY A 178 -2.11 17.47 5.16
CA GLY A 178 -1.97 16.13 4.59
C GLY A 178 -0.81 16.06 3.60
N LEU A 179 -0.49 14.84 3.16
CA LEU A 179 0.64 14.60 2.28
C LEU A 179 0.51 15.34 0.93
N ASP A 180 -0.69 15.32 0.33
CA ASP A 180 -0.95 15.96 -0.95
C ASP A 180 -0.79 17.50 -0.87
N ASP A 181 -1.28 18.12 0.20
CA ASP A 181 -1.12 19.57 0.42
C ASP A 181 0.36 19.94 0.62
N LEU A 182 1.14 19.09 1.31
CA LEU A 182 2.59 19.28 1.41
C LEU A 182 3.27 19.22 0.04
N ILE A 183 2.94 18.22 -0.77
CA ILE A 183 3.56 18.03 -2.10
C ILE A 183 3.28 19.22 -3.01
N VAL A 184 2.05 19.73 -3.01
CA VAL A 184 1.68 20.93 -3.80
C VAL A 184 2.51 22.14 -3.34
N ARG A 185 2.66 22.35 -2.03
CA ARG A 185 3.46 23.44 -1.48
C ARG A 185 4.94 23.34 -1.83
N LEU A 186 5.50 22.14 -1.75
CA LEU A 186 6.90 21.89 -2.13
C LEU A 186 7.12 22.20 -3.61
N ARG A 187 6.20 21.81 -4.49
CA ARG A 187 6.30 22.13 -5.92
C ARG A 187 6.30 23.64 -6.17
N ILE A 188 5.36 24.36 -5.58
CA ILE A 188 5.25 25.81 -5.74
C ILE A 188 6.51 26.52 -5.24
N GLU A 189 7.02 26.13 -4.07
CA GLU A 189 8.24 26.70 -3.50
C GLU A 189 9.48 26.40 -4.37
N GLU A 190 9.57 25.20 -4.94
CA GLU A 190 10.66 24.84 -5.85
C GLU A 190 10.65 25.70 -7.11
N ASP A 191 9.47 25.89 -7.72
CA ASP A 191 9.30 26.73 -8.91
C ASP A 191 9.64 28.21 -8.62
N ASN A 192 9.26 28.71 -7.44
CA ASN A 192 9.60 30.06 -7.00
C ASN A 192 11.11 30.24 -6.87
N ARG A 193 11.80 29.30 -6.20
CA ARG A 193 13.26 29.34 -6.04
C ARG A 193 14.00 29.28 -7.37
N LEU A 194 13.56 28.43 -8.29
CA LEU A 194 14.14 28.35 -9.63
C LEU A 194 13.97 29.66 -10.41
N SER A 195 12.86 30.36 -10.20
CA SER A 195 12.58 31.65 -10.82
C SER A 195 13.46 32.77 -10.23
N GLU A 196 13.64 32.78 -8.91
CA GLU A 196 14.53 33.71 -8.20
C GLU A 196 15.98 33.54 -8.66
N MET A 197 16.51 32.30 -8.64
CA MET A 197 17.88 32.01 -9.08
C MET A 197 18.15 32.45 -10.52
N LYS A 198 17.19 32.28 -11.43
CA LYS A 198 17.31 32.77 -12.82
C LYS A 198 17.39 34.29 -12.88
N SER A 199 16.55 34.98 -12.11
CA SER A 199 16.54 36.44 -12.09
C SER A 199 17.83 37.03 -11.49
N GLU A 200 18.36 36.42 -10.44
CA GLU A 200 19.64 36.79 -9.82
C GLU A 200 20.81 36.61 -10.81
N LYS A 201 20.84 35.47 -11.52
CA LYS A 201 21.87 35.19 -12.52
C LYS A 201 21.89 36.24 -13.64
N LEU A 202 20.72 36.60 -14.17
CA LEU A 202 20.59 37.64 -15.19
C LEU A 202 21.05 39.02 -14.70
N GLN A 203 20.79 39.35 -13.43
CA GLN A 203 21.27 40.61 -12.85
C GLN A 203 22.79 40.65 -12.68
N ILE A 204 23.41 39.53 -12.33
CA ILE A 204 24.87 39.42 -12.20
C ILE A 204 25.54 39.56 -13.57
N GLU A 205 25.03 38.88 -14.59
CA GLU A 205 25.53 38.96 -15.97
C GLU A 205 25.39 40.37 -16.55
N ALA A 206 24.25 41.03 -16.33
CA ALA A 206 24.04 42.41 -16.77
C ALA A 206 25.00 43.41 -16.09
N LYS A 207 25.32 43.20 -14.80
CA LYS A 207 26.32 44.03 -14.09
C LYS A 207 27.74 43.79 -14.58
N ALA A 208 28.10 42.54 -14.90
CA ALA A 208 29.42 42.23 -15.45
C ALA A 208 29.66 42.90 -16.80
N ASN A 209 28.66 42.87 -17.70
CA ASN A 209 28.74 43.46 -19.03
C ASN A 209 28.77 45.01 -19.03
N LEU A 210 28.39 45.67 -17.93
CA LEU A 210 28.46 47.13 -17.79
C LEU A 210 29.82 47.63 -17.28
N MET A 211 30.71 46.72 -16.86
CA MET A 211 32.03 47.06 -16.30
C MET A 211 33.20 46.73 -17.24
N GLU A 212 32.94 46.13 -18.41
CA GLU A 212 33.91 45.96 -19.51
C GLU A 212 33.78 47.10 -20.53
#